data_AF-A0A8S4GQG4-F1
#
_entry.id   AF-A0A8S4GQG4-F1
#
_cell.length_a   1.000
_cell.length_b   1.000
_cell.length_c   1.000
_cell.angle_alpha   90.00
_cell.angle_beta   90.00
_cell.angle_gamma   90.00
#
_symmetry.space_group_name_H-M   'P 1'
#
loop_
_entity.id
_entity.type
_entity.pdbx_description
1 polymer ?
#
loop_
_entity_poly.entity_id
_entity_poly.type
_entity_poly.pdbx_seq_one_letter_code
_entity_poly.pdbx_strand_id
1 'polypeptide(L)'
;MGSSAIDWPEVVQATITGYDAQASYQWREVERQWRKEDMRWREEERTKLQLDVAQMNRQMEWRQEDRRFRYAEVEQRAVDNARYLWLRFVEKNRREVEEKAQLLRLMSELSALIAGFAVVGILEFNVDFDDTSEPLLALFAAFTALTVGLTANSMIVCALMHAAVLRIGKSFVGEVEEAEFMRACLAYARGTAPPDDPFARNAGTTPVNKPRCPTDAAPPQPRRNFNTYWVHRCEEEWRWSFRMFSLGVACFLSSLACSFAIKFDGSDATRWLGIALIGSAFLYWAFNQRQFSDFLLRDEQLGATTWLGQAGEGKRGGDDGAANLVMQDQPWCWHNEPAAVELESRDTSPGESVLDGGFTDGSCTSGRRSAQDMASASSGQMDEGGLRSPNGVAVHVPR
;
A
#
# COMPACT_ATOMS: atom_id res chain seq x y z
N MET A 1 83.52 -68.18 -69.70
CA MET A 1 83.71 -66.74 -69.40
C MET A 1 82.91 -65.95 -70.42
N GLY A 2 81.60 -65.82 -70.21
CA GLY A 2 80.73 -64.97 -71.01
C GLY A 2 80.58 -63.65 -70.26
N SER A 3 81.17 -62.59 -70.80
CA SER A 3 81.01 -61.23 -70.28
C SER A 3 79.62 -60.75 -70.69
N SER A 4 78.63 -60.90 -69.80
CA SER A 4 77.32 -60.30 -69.95
C SER A 4 77.50 -58.79 -69.87
N ALA A 5 77.53 -58.13 -71.03
CA ALA A 5 77.50 -56.67 -71.12
C ALA A 5 76.25 -56.20 -70.37
N ILE A 6 76.47 -55.42 -69.30
CA ILE A 6 75.40 -54.80 -68.53
C ILE A 6 74.68 -53.85 -69.48
N ASP A 7 73.40 -54.12 -69.75
CA ASP A 7 72.58 -53.30 -70.61
C ASP A 7 72.17 -52.04 -69.83
N TRP A 8 73.04 -51.03 -69.88
CA TRP A 8 72.87 -49.75 -69.18
C TRP A 8 71.51 -49.06 -69.39
N PRO A 9 70.86 -49.13 -70.57
CA PRO A 9 69.51 -48.60 -70.75
C PRO A 9 68.47 -49.25 -69.83
N GLU A 10 68.55 -50.57 -69.60
CA GLU A 10 67.64 -51.29 -68.70
C GLU A 10 67.87 -50.89 -67.24
N VAL A 11 69.13 -50.69 -66.84
CA VAL A 11 69.48 -50.23 -65.49
C VAL A 11 69.00 -48.79 -65.25
N VAL A 12 69.11 -47.91 -66.25
CA VAL A 12 68.60 -46.53 -66.14
C VAL A 12 67.07 -46.50 -66.10
N GLN A 13 66.40 -47.32 -66.92
CA GLN A 13 64.94 -47.41 -66.88
C GLN A 13 64.44 -48.03 -65.57
N ALA A 14 65.13 -49.03 -65.01
CA ALA A 14 64.82 -49.62 -63.72
C ALA A 14 65.03 -48.65 -62.54
N THR A 15 66.06 -47.81 -62.60
CA THR A 15 66.30 -46.78 -61.57
C THR A 15 65.30 -45.64 -61.64
N ILE A 16 64.92 -45.17 -62.83
CA ILE A 16 63.86 -44.15 -63.01
C ILE A 16 62.50 -44.69 -62.56
N THR A 17 62.13 -45.91 -62.98
CA THR A 17 60.86 -46.53 -62.54
C THR A 17 60.85 -46.84 -61.04
N GLY A 18 62.00 -47.20 -60.45
CA GLY A 18 62.16 -47.35 -59.02
C GLY A 18 61.99 -46.03 -58.26
N TYR A 19 62.52 -44.93 -58.78
CA TYR A 19 62.32 -43.59 -58.24
C TYR A 19 60.87 -43.12 -58.36
N ASP A 20 60.24 -43.33 -59.52
CA ASP A 20 58.81 -43.01 -59.74
C ASP A 20 57.91 -43.85 -58.82
N ALA A 21 58.25 -45.12 -58.59
CA ALA A 21 57.56 -45.97 -57.64
C ALA A 21 57.73 -45.45 -56.20
N GLN A 22 58.96 -45.12 -55.79
CA GLN A 22 59.24 -44.57 -54.45
C GLN A 22 58.53 -43.23 -54.24
N ALA A 23 58.58 -42.32 -55.20
CA ALA A 23 57.86 -41.05 -55.18
C ALA A 23 56.35 -41.28 -55.08
N SER A 24 55.81 -42.22 -55.86
CA SER A 24 54.39 -42.62 -55.79
C SER A 24 54.01 -43.18 -54.42
N TYR A 25 54.87 -43.98 -53.79
CA TYR A 25 54.64 -44.47 -52.43
C TYR A 25 54.64 -43.34 -51.39
N GLN A 26 55.58 -42.41 -51.49
CA GLN A 26 55.64 -41.22 -50.62
C GLN A 26 54.40 -40.36 -50.79
N TRP A 27 53.97 -40.10 -52.02
CA TRP A 27 52.73 -39.37 -52.30
C TRP A 27 51.50 -40.04 -51.69
N ARG A 28 51.35 -41.37 -51.81
CA ARG A 28 50.23 -42.10 -51.18
C ARG A 28 50.28 -42.11 -49.66
N GLU A 29 51.46 -42.06 -49.05
CA GLU A 29 51.58 -41.96 -47.59
C GLU A 29 51.20 -40.55 -47.11
N VAL A 30 51.68 -39.50 -47.80
CA VAL A 30 51.28 -38.10 -47.54
C VAL A 30 49.77 -37.94 -47.72
N GLU A 31 49.20 -38.52 -48.78
CA GLU A 31 47.76 -38.48 -49.02
C GLU A 31 46.98 -39.23 -47.92
N ARG A 32 47.49 -40.37 -47.43
CA ARG A 32 46.89 -41.06 -46.28
C ARG A 32 47.00 -40.25 -45.00
N GLN A 33 48.09 -39.51 -44.78
CA GLN A 33 48.25 -38.61 -43.64
C GLN A 33 47.28 -37.43 -43.73
N TRP A 34 47.19 -36.79 -44.90
CA TRP A 34 46.24 -35.71 -45.17
C TRP A 34 44.80 -36.14 -44.92
N ARG A 35 44.38 -37.32 -45.41
CA ARG A 35 43.04 -37.84 -45.13
C ARG A 35 42.79 -38.08 -43.64
N LYS A 36 43.80 -38.53 -42.89
CA LYS A 36 43.68 -38.70 -41.42
C LYS A 36 43.53 -37.36 -40.71
N GLU A 37 44.31 -36.36 -41.11
CA GLU A 37 44.24 -35.00 -40.54
C GLU A 37 42.91 -34.32 -40.88
N ASP A 38 42.46 -34.44 -42.13
CA ASP A 38 41.18 -33.92 -42.61
C ASP A 38 40.00 -34.57 -41.87
N MET A 39 40.04 -35.89 -41.62
CA MET A 39 39.04 -36.58 -40.79
C MET A 39 39.05 -36.08 -39.33
N ARG A 40 40.24 -35.90 -38.73
CA ARG A 40 40.37 -35.33 -37.38
C ARG A 40 39.83 -33.90 -37.31
N TRP A 41 40.16 -33.08 -38.30
CA TRP A 41 39.69 -31.71 -38.38
C TRP A 41 38.15 -31.63 -38.46
N ARG A 42 37.51 -32.49 -39.26
CA ARG A 42 36.03 -32.58 -39.31
C ARG A 42 35.42 -33.11 -38.01
N GLU A 43 36.10 -33.96 -37.27
CA GLU A 43 35.65 -34.40 -35.94
C GLU A 43 35.73 -33.26 -34.93
N GLU A 44 36.84 -32.52 -34.91
CA GLU A 44 37.01 -31.32 -34.08
C GLU A 44 35.99 -30.23 -34.43
N GLU A 45 35.70 -30.01 -35.71
CA GLU A 45 34.68 -29.06 -36.16
C GLU A 45 33.27 -29.48 -35.71
N ARG A 46 32.92 -30.76 -35.87
CA ARG A 46 31.63 -31.30 -35.38
C ARG A 46 31.48 -31.14 -33.87
N THR A 47 32.53 -31.41 -33.10
CA THR A 47 32.50 -31.25 -31.64
C THR A 47 32.40 -29.79 -31.23
N LYS A 48 33.12 -28.86 -31.89
CA LYS A 48 32.96 -27.42 -31.67
C LYS A 48 31.53 -26.96 -31.94
N LEU A 49 30.96 -27.34 -33.08
CA LEU A 49 29.57 -27.01 -33.41
C LEU A 49 28.58 -27.56 -32.37
N GLN A 50 28.79 -28.78 -31.89
CA GLN A 50 27.96 -29.35 -30.82
C GLN A 50 28.08 -28.57 -29.50
N LEU A 51 29.28 -28.15 -29.12
CA LEU A 51 29.52 -27.33 -27.94
C LEU A 51 28.89 -25.93 -28.08
N ASP A 52 29.00 -25.33 -29.26
CA ASP A 52 28.41 -24.03 -29.57
C ASP A 52 26.88 -24.08 -29.50
N VAL A 53 26.27 -25.12 -30.10
CA VAL A 53 24.82 -25.36 -29.99
C VAL A 53 24.41 -25.59 -28.54
N ALA A 54 25.17 -26.37 -27.78
CA ALA A 54 24.90 -26.60 -26.36
C ALA A 54 25.04 -25.31 -25.51
N GLN A 55 25.96 -24.42 -25.87
CA GLN A 55 26.10 -23.11 -25.24
C GLN A 55 24.94 -22.18 -25.59
N MET A 56 24.52 -22.13 -26.85
CA MET A 56 23.35 -21.36 -27.27
C MET A 56 22.07 -21.84 -26.57
N ASN A 57 21.86 -23.15 -26.45
CA ASN A 57 20.72 -23.71 -25.74
C ASN A 57 20.71 -23.29 -24.26
N ARG A 58 21.85 -23.40 -23.57
CA ARG A 58 21.98 -22.93 -22.17
C ARG A 58 21.71 -21.44 -22.01
N GLN A 59 22.17 -20.61 -22.95
CA GLN A 59 21.85 -19.18 -22.94
C GLN A 59 20.36 -18.90 -23.14
N MET A 60 19.70 -19.67 -24.01
CA MET A 60 18.25 -19.56 -24.23
C MET A 60 17.45 -19.99 -23.00
N GLU A 61 17.86 -21.07 -22.33
CA GLU A 61 17.28 -21.51 -21.05
C GLU A 61 17.43 -20.43 -19.98
N TRP A 62 18.64 -19.89 -19.80
CA TRP A 62 18.89 -18.83 -18.82
C TRP A 62 18.04 -17.58 -19.09
N ARG A 63 17.91 -17.14 -20.34
CA ARG A 63 17.02 -16.02 -20.70
C ARG A 63 15.54 -16.32 -20.43
N GLN A 64 15.11 -17.57 -20.58
CA GLN A 64 13.74 -17.98 -20.25
C GLN A 64 13.50 -17.96 -18.74
N GLU A 65 14.46 -18.45 -17.95
CA GLU A 65 14.41 -18.42 -16.49
C GLU A 65 14.44 -17.00 -15.95
N ASP A 66 15.31 -16.13 -16.46
CA ASP A 66 15.37 -14.72 -16.09
C ASP A 66 14.04 -14.00 -16.36
N ARG A 67 13.41 -14.26 -17.53
CA ARG A 67 12.05 -13.75 -17.81
C ARG A 67 11.04 -14.24 -16.78
N ARG A 68 11.02 -15.53 -16.46
CA ARG A 68 10.11 -16.10 -15.45
C ARG A 68 10.31 -15.47 -14.07
N PHE A 69 11.57 -15.27 -13.67
CA PHE A 69 11.92 -14.63 -12.41
C PHE A 69 11.39 -13.19 -12.35
N ARG A 70 11.61 -12.40 -13.41
CA ARG A 70 11.10 -11.02 -13.48
C ARG A 70 9.57 -10.95 -13.42
N TYR A 71 8.87 -11.86 -14.11
CA TYR A 71 7.41 -11.92 -14.03
C TYR A 71 6.92 -12.24 -12.61
N ALA A 72 7.55 -13.20 -11.93
CA ALA A 72 7.23 -13.55 -10.55
C ALA A 72 7.52 -12.38 -9.59
N GLU A 73 8.62 -11.66 -9.80
CA GLU A 73 8.99 -10.51 -8.98
C GLU A 73 7.99 -9.35 -9.13
N VAL A 74 7.54 -9.06 -10.35
CA VAL A 74 6.50 -8.05 -10.60
C VAL A 74 5.19 -8.43 -9.90
N GLU A 75 4.78 -9.69 -9.95
CA GLU A 75 3.58 -10.17 -9.28
C GLU A 75 3.70 -10.08 -7.76
N GLN A 76 4.85 -10.47 -7.19
CA GLN A 76 5.10 -10.36 -5.75
C GLN A 76 5.06 -8.90 -5.28
N ARG A 77 5.68 -7.98 -6.02
CA ARG A 77 5.62 -6.54 -5.71
C ARG A 77 4.20 -6.00 -5.74
N ALA A 78 3.35 -6.46 -6.67
CA ALA A 78 1.95 -6.07 -6.72
C ALA A 78 1.17 -6.56 -5.47
N VAL A 79 1.44 -7.78 -5.00
CA VAL A 79 0.89 -8.29 -3.74
C VAL A 79 1.37 -7.46 -2.55
N ASP A 80 2.66 -7.17 -2.44
CA ASP A 80 3.20 -6.40 -1.31
C ASP A 80 2.67 -4.97 -1.29
N ASN A 81 2.55 -4.33 -2.45
CA ASN A 81 1.91 -3.01 -2.58
C ASN A 81 0.44 -3.04 -2.14
N ALA A 82 -0.30 -4.10 -2.48
CA ALA A 82 -1.70 -4.26 -2.08
C ALA A 82 -1.82 -4.46 -0.56
N ARG A 83 -0.98 -5.29 0.05
CA ARG A 83 -0.92 -5.45 1.52
C ARG A 83 -0.60 -4.13 2.21
N TYR A 84 0.35 -3.38 1.67
CA TYR A 84 0.71 -2.09 2.22
C TYR A 84 -0.44 -1.07 2.18
N LEU A 85 -1.16 -0.99 1.05
CA LEU A 85 -2.37 -0.16 0.97
C LEU A 85 -3.43 -0.61 1.96
N TRP A 86 -3.68 -1.92 2.05
CA TRP A 86 -4.62 -2.50 3.00
C TRP A 86 -4.29 -2.11 4.44
N LEU A 87 -3.03 -2.28 4.87
CA LEU A 87 -2.58 -1.90 6.21
C LEU A 87 -2.79 -0.41 6.49
N ARG A 88 -2.55 0.46 5.51
CA ARG A 88 -2.83 1.90 5.64
C ARG A 88 -4.32 2.17 5.82
N PHE A 89 -5.19 1.50 5.05
CA PHE A 89 -6.64 1.64 5.19
C PHE A 89 -7.14 1.13 6.54
N VAL A 90 -6.67 -0.03 6.98
CA VAL A 90 -7.01 -0.60 8.29
C VAL A 90 -6.54 0.31 9.41
N GLU A 91 -5.31 0.82 9.36
CA GLU A 91 -4.77 1.73 10.36
C GLU A 91 -5.52 3.05 10.40
N LYS A 92 -5.91 3.60 9.23
CA LYS A 92 -6.77 4.79 9.16
C LYS A 92 -8.13 4.53 9.80
N ASN A 93 -8.81 3.44 9.42
CA ASN A 93 -10.10 3.07 9.99
C ASN A 93 -10.00 2.85 11.51
N ARG A 94 -8.91 2.25 11.99
CA ARG A 94 -8.65 2.04 13.42
C ARG A 94 -8.56 3.37 14.17
N ARG A 95 -7.80 4.34 13.65
CA ARG A 95 -7.68 5.67 14.25
C ARG A 95 -9.01 6.42 14.27
N GLU A 96 -9.75 6.40 13.17
CA GLU A 96 -11.09 7.02 13.11
C GLU A 96 -12.05 6.40 14.14
N VAL A 97 -12.04 5.07 14.28
CA VAL A 97 -12.81 4.37 15.31
C VAL A 97 -12.39 4.78 16.71
N GLU A 98 -11.08 4.84 16.99
CA GLU A 98 -10.53 5.24 18.30
C GLU A 98 -10.88 6.68 18.65
N GLU A 99 -10.75 7.62 17.70
CA GLU A 99 -11.11 9.03 17.87
C GLU A 99 -12.60 9.19 18.19
N LYS A 100 -13.49 8.56 17.41
CA LYS A 100 -14.94 8.62 17.66
C LYS A 100 -15.31 7.95 18.98
N ALA A 101 -14.70 6.81 19.32
CA ALA A 101 -14.93 6.14 20.60
C ALA A 101 -14.51 7.00 21.79
N GLN A 102 -13.37 7.69 21.70
CA GLN A 102 -12.92 8.64 22.73
C GLN A 102 -13.89 9.80 22.90
N LEU A 103 -14.37 10.40 21.81
CA LEU A 103 -15.37 11.48 21.85
C LEU A 103 -16.66 11.03 22.55
N LEU A 104 -17.17 9.84 22.22
CA LEU A 104 -18.38 9.30 22.84
C LEU A 104 -18.19 8.98 24.32
N ARG A 105 -17.02 8.47 24.69
CA ARG A 105 -16.68 8.22 26.08
C ARG A 105 -16.67 9.52 26.88
N LEU A 106 -15.97 10.55 26.40
CA LEU A 106 -15.90 11.86 27.07
C LEU A 106 -17.29 12.50 27.23
N MET A 107 -18.12 12.43 26.18
CA MET A 107 -19.49 12.95 26.24
C MET A 107 -20.35 12.21 27.28
N SER A 108 -20.22 10.87 27.35
CA SER A 108 -20.93 10.07 28.34
C SER A 108 -20.49 10.38 29.78
N GLU A 109 -19.17 10.49 30.03
CA GLU A 109 -18.61 10.82 31.36
C GLU A 109 -19.04 12.22 31.81
N LEU A 110 -18.99 13.20 30.91
CA LEU A 110 -19.42 14.57 31.20
C LEU A 110 -20.93 14.67 31.49
N SER A 111 -21.75 13.97 30.71
CA SER A 111 -23.20 13.93 30.92
C SER A 111 -23.59 13.32 32.27
N ALA A 112 -22.89 12.25 32.70
CA ALA A 112 -23.10 11.62 34.00
C ALA A 112 -22.78 12.58 35.15
N LEU A 113 -21.69 13.34 35.04
CA LEU A 113 -21.26 14.30 36.05
C LEU A 113 -22.26 15.47 36.18
N ILE A 114 -22.77 16.00 35.06
CA ILE A 114 -23.79 17.07 35.08
C ILE A 114 -25.09 16.56 35.68
N ALA A 115 -25.54 15.36 35.30
CA ALA A 115 -26.72 14.72 35.89
C ALA A 115 -26.56 14.53 37.40
N GLY A 116 -25.39 14.04 37.83
CA GLY A 116 -25.06 13.85 39.25
C GLY A 116 -25.11 15.16 40.04
N PHE A 117 -24.48 16.22 39.54
CA PHE A 117 -24.51 17.53 40.18
C PHE A 117 -25.91 18.15 40.23
N ALA A 118 -26.72 17.95 39.19
CA ALA A 118 -28.11 18.39 39.19
C ALA A 118 -28.93 17.69 40.28
N VAL A 119 -28.77 16.37 40.45
CA VAL A 119 -29.45 15.59 41.50
C VAL A 119 -28.99 15.99 42.89
N VAL A 120 -27.67 16.07 43.12
CA VAL A 120 -27.12 16.51 44.42
C VAL A 120 -27.57 17.93 44.74
N GLY A 121 -27.63 18.81 43.75
CA GLY A 121 -28.17 20.15 43.88
C GLY A 121 -29.59 20.13 44.47
N ILE A 122 -30.51 19.35 43.89
CA ILE A 122 -31.87 19.22 44.44
C ILE A 122 -31.87 18.74 45.89
N LEU A 123 -31.06 17.73 46.21
CA LEU A 123 -31.05 17.11 47.54
C LEU A 123 -30.50 18.06 48.62
N GLU A 124 -29.53 18.90 48.27
CA GLU A 124 -28.92 19.87 49.19
C GLU A 124 -29.72 21.17 49.29
N PHE A 125 -30.56 21.48 48.30
CA PHE A 125 -31.47 22.63 48.35
C PHE A 125 -32.64 22.35 49.29
N ASN A 126 -32.40 22.51 50.59
CA ASN A 126 -33.47 22.61 51.58
C ASN A 126 -34.12 24.01 51.45
N VAL A 127 -35.32 24.04 50.87
CA VAL A 127 -36.10 25.25 50.62
C VAL A 127 -37.25 25.30 51.63
N ASP A 128 -37.38 26.43 52.33
CA ASP A 128 -38.55 26.70 53.16
C ASP A 128 -39.74 27.02 52.25
N PHE A 129 -40.73 26.12 52.21
CA PHE A 129 -41.85 26.19 51.27
C PHE A 129 -42.83 27.34 51.55
N ASP A 130 -42.80 27.92 52.74
CA ASP A 130 -43.80 28.91 53.18
C ASP A 130 -43.61 30.30 52.54
N ASP A 131 -42.36 30.67 52.20
CA ASP A 131 -42.04 32.02 51.70
C ASP A 131 -41.75 32.06 50.18
N THR A 132 -41.63 30.90 49.52
CA THR A 132 -41.20 30.84 48.11
C THR A 132 -42.38 30.81 47.14
N SER A 133 -42.32 31.61 46.07
CA SER A 133 -43.34 31.56 45.01
C SER A 133 -43.43 30.16 44.35
N GLU A 134 -44.61 29.55 44.44
CA GLU A 134 -44.94 28.25 43.83
C GLU A 134 -44.52 28.10 42.35
N PRO A 135 -44.72 29.09 41.44
CA PRO A 135 -44.31 28.94 40.05
C PRO A 135 -42.79 28.84 39.88
N LEU A 136 -42.00 29.51 40.73
CA LEU A 136 -40.53 29.46 40.67
C LEU A 136 -40.01 28.09 41.10
N LEU A 137 -40.62 27.51 42.14
CA LEU A 137 -40.32 26.16 42.60
C LEU A 137 -40.68 25.12 41.53
N ALA A 138 -41.85 25.27 40.89
CA ALA A 138 -42.27 24.40 39.79
C ALA A 138 -41.31 24.47 38.60
N LEU A 139 -40.85 25.68 38.23
CA LEU A 139 -39.85 25.87 37.16
C LEU A 139 -38.50 25.25 37.52
N PHE A 140 -38.03 25.44 38.76
CA PHE A 140 -36.78 24.83 39.24
C PHE A 140 -36.85 23.29 39.16
N ALA A 141 -37.93 22.69 39.64
CA ALA A 141 -38.15 21.25 39.57
C ALA A 141 -38.22 20.77 38.11
N ALA A 142 -38.94 21.49 37.25
CA ALA A 142 -39.07 21.16 35.83
C ALA A 142 -37.72 21.20 35.09
N PHE A 143 -36.93 22.27 35.26
CA PHE A 143 -35.61 22.37 34.62
C PHE A 143 -34.65 21.31 35.11
N THR A 144 -34.71 20.95 36.39
CA THR A 144 -33.80 19.93 36.91
C THR A 144 -34.20 18.53 36.46
N ALA A 145 -35.49 18.21 36.44
CA ALA A 145 -36.00 16.97 35.84
C ALA A 145 -35.65 16.86 34.35
N LEU A 146 -35.79 17.94 33.58
CA LEU A 146 -35.37 18.00 32.18
C LEU A 146 -33.85 17.81 32.04
N THR A 147 -33.05 18.46 32.89
CA THR A 147 -31.58 18.31 32.89
C THR A 147 -31.19 16.85 33.05
N VAL A 148 -31.71 16.17 34.09
CA VAL A 148 -31.40 14.77 34.37
C VAL A 148 -31.91 13.86 33.24
N GLY A 149 -33.14 14.06 32.76
CA GLY A 149 -33.72 13.26 31.69
C GLY A 149 -32.96 13.38 30.36
N LEU A 150 -32.62 14.61 29.95
CA LEU A 150 -31.91 14.88 28.70
C LEU A 150 -30.46 14.37 28.74
N THR A 151 -29.75 14.62 29.85
CA THR A 151 -28.35 14.18 30.01
C THR A 151 -28.25 12.67 30.15
N ALA A 152 -29.16 12.01 30.90
CA ALA A 152 -29.20 10.56 31.00
C ALA A 152 -29.53 9.88 29.65
N ASN A 153 -30.49 10.40 28.90
CA ASN A 153 -30.80 9.89 27.57
C ASN A 153 -29.61 10.03 26.62
N SER A 154 -28.94 11.19 26.63
CA SER A 154 -27.70 11.38 25.85
C SER A 154 -26.62 10.38 26.26
N MET A 155 -26.40 10.18 27.57
CA MET A 155 -25.42 9.23 28.09
C MET A 155 -25.67 7.81 27.57
N ILE A 156 -26.93 7.35 27.64
CA ILE A 156 -27.33 6.01 27.21
C ILE A 156 -27.11 5.83 25.70
N VAL A 157 -27.54 6.79 24.88
CA VAL A 157 -27.33 6.74 23.43
C VAL A 157 -25.83 6.70 23.10
N CYS A 158 -25.01 7.53 23.75
CA CYS A 158 -23.56 7.52 23.59
C CYS A 158 -22.94 6.17 23.96
N ALA A 159 -23.36 5.56 25.07
CA ALA A 159 -22.84 4.29 25.53
C ALA A 159 -23.21 3.14 24.57
N LEU A 160 -24.46 3.11 24.09
CA LEU A 160 -24.92 2.13 23.10
C LEU A 160 -24.18 2.30 21.77
N MET A 161 -23.97 3.53 21.32
CA MET A 161 -23.24 3.80 20.09
C MET A 161 -21.76 3.46 20.23
N HIS A 162 -21.13 3.75 21.37
CA HIS A 162 -19.77 3.32 21.67
C HIS A 162 -19.63 1.79 21.63
N ALA A 163 -20.56 1.06 22.24
CA ALA A 163 -20.58 -0.41 22.17
C ALA A 163 -20.76 -0.92 20.73
N ALA A 164 -21.62 -0.28 19.92
CA ALA A 164 -21.82 -0.62 18.53
C ALA A 164 -20.54 -0.39 17.69
N VAL A 165 -19.88 0.76 17.87
CA VAL A 165 -18.62 1.11 17.19
C VAL A 165 -17.52 0.11 17.54
N LEU A 166 -17.35 -0.26 18.82
CA LEU A 166 -16.36 -1.27 19.22
C LEU A 166 -16.65 -2.66 18.63
N ARG A 167 -17.93 -3.04 18.55
CA ARG A 167 -18.33 -4.33 17.95
C ARG A 167 -18.00 -4.37 16.47
N ILE A 168 -18.23 -3.27 15.75
CA ILE A 168 -18.04 -3.19 14.30
C ILE A 168 -16.58 -2.91 13.94
N GLY A 169 -15.85 -2.23 14.80
CA GLY A 169 -14.39 -2.05 14.73
C GLY A 169 -13.67 -3.38 14.47
N LYS A 170 -14.09 -4.44 15.15
CA LYS A 170 -13.54 -5.80 14.96
C LYS A 170 -13.83 -6.40 13.59
N SER A 171 -14.92 -5.99 12.93
CA SER A 171 -15.33 -6.52 11.63
C SER A 171 -14.58 -5.90 10.45
N PHE A 172 -13.96 -4.72 10.61
CA PHE A 172 -13.18 -4.08 9.54
C PHE A 172 -11.80 -4.73 9.30
N VAL A 173 -11.36 -5.61 10.21
CA VAL A 173 -10.12 -6.39 10.06
C VAL A 173 -10.49 -7.83 9.74
N GLY A 174 -11.25 -8.02 8.67
CA GLY A 174 -11.67 -9.34 8.19
C GLY A 174 -10.72 -9.89 7.14
N GLU A 175 -10.23 -11.12 7.33
CA GLU A 175 -9.38 -11.82 6.34
C GLU A 175 -10.07 -11.99 4.98
N VAL A 176 -11.40 -12.15 4.98
CA VAL A 176 -12.19 -12.28 3.76
C VAL A 176 -12.19 -10.97 2.95
N GLU A 177 -12.32 -9.83 3.63
CA GLU A 177 -12.32 -8.51 3.00
C GLU A 177 -10.93 -8.13 2.50
N GLU A 178 -9.89 -8.49 3.26
CA GLU A 178 -8.51 -8.40 2.80
C GLU A 178 -8.33 -9.20 1.50
N ALA A 179 -8.76 -10.47 1.48
CA ALA A 179 -8.64 -11.31 0.28
C ALA A 179 -9.40 -10.74 -0.92
N GLU A 180 -10.60 -10.19 -0.74
CA GLU A 180 -11.36 -9.51 -1.80
C GLU A 180 -10.65 -8.25 -2.30
N PHE A 181 -10.15 -7.42 -1.39
CA PHE A 181 -9.39 -6.21 -1.73
C PHE A 181 -8.11 -6.56 -2.51
N MET A 182 -7.35 -7.54 -2.02
CA MET A 182 -6.14 -8.04 -2.66
C MET A 182 -6.42 -8.56 -4.07
N ARG A 183 -7.52 -9.31 -4.28
CA ARG A 183 -7.95 -9.74 -5.62
C ARG A 183 -8.27 -8.56 -6.53
N ALA A 184 -8.94 -7.54 -6.01
CA ALA A 184 -9.26 -6.34 -6.78
C ALA A 184 -7.99 -5.56 -7.18
N CYS A 185 -7.03 -5.39 -6.27
CA CYS A 185 -5.74 -4.76 -6.56
C CYS A 185 -4.92 -5.56 -7.58
N LEU A 186 -4.92 -6.90 -7.49
CA LEU A 186 -4.23 -7.74 -8.48
C LEU A 186 -4.91 -7.69 -9.86
N ALA A 187 -6.24 -7.68 -9.90
CA ALA A 187 -6.97 -7.49 -11.14
C ALA A 187 -6.63 -6.13 -11.78
N TYR A 188 -6.59 -5.07 -10.97
CA TYR A 188 -6.17 -3.72 -11.35
C TYR A 188 -4.72 -3.71 -11.90
N ALA A 189 -3.77 -4.31 -11.19
CA ALA A 189 -2.37 -4.38 -11.60
C ALA A 189 -2.19 -5.13 -12.94
N ARG A 190 -2.98 -6.19 -13.17
CA ARG A 190 -2.99 -6.96 -14.43
C ARG A 190 -3.71 -6.26 -15.57
N GLY A 191 -4.35 -5.13 -15.32
CA GLY A 191 -5.23 -4.46 -16.28
C GLY A 191 -6.44 -5.31 -16.69
N THR A 192 -6.79 -6.30 -15.88
CA THR A 192 -8.03 -7.06 -16.02
C THR A 192 -9.08 -6.35 -15.20
N ALA A 193 -10.11 -5.81 -15.86
CA ALA A 193 -11.25 -5.25 -15.12
C ALA A 193 -11.80 -6.31 -14.14
N PRO A 194 -12.11 -5.94 -12.88
CA PRO A 194 -12.67 -6.88 -11.93
C PRO A 194 -13.99 -7.48 -12.49
N PRO A 195 -14.19 -8.80 -12.36
CA PRO A 195 -15.30 -9.50 -13.03
C PRO A 195 -16.71 -9.05 -12.57
N ASP A 196 -16.80 -8.37 -11.43
CA ASP A 196 -18.06 -7.99 -10.78
C ASP A 196 -18.40 -6.50 -10.89
N ASP A 197 -17.73 -5.72 -11.73
CA ASP A 197 -18.11 -4.31 -11.91
C ASP A 197 -19.37 -4.21 -12.78
N PRO A 198 -20.55 -3.82 -12.22
CA PRO A 198 -21.77 -3.68 -13.00
C PRO A 198 -21.67 -2.59 -14.07
N PHE A 199 -20.72 -1.66 -13.96
CA PHE A 199 -20.49 -0.62 -14.97
C PHE A 199 -19.69 -1.10 -16.18
N ALA A 200 -18.86 -2.13 -16.03
CA ALA A 200 -18.10 -2.71 -17.15
C ALA A 200 -19.01 -3.41 -18.18
N ARG A 201 -20.22 -3.82 -17.76
CA ARG A 201 -21.16 -4.57 -18.60
C ARG A 201 -21.88 -3.72 -19.67
N ASN A 202 -21.82 -2.39 -19.56
CA ASN A 202 -22.46 -1.46 -20.51
C ASN A 202 -21.49 -0.77 -21.49
N ALA A 203 -20.18 -1.02 -21.38
CA ALA A 203 -19.20 -0.52 -22.34
C ALA A 203 -19.20 -1.41 -23.59
N GLY A 204 -20.10 -1.08 -24.53
CA GLY A 204 -20.31 -1.81 -25.78
C GLY A 204 -19.03 -2.08 -26.57
N THR A 205 -18.71 -3.36 -26.69
CA THR A 205 -18.05 -4.05 -27.81
C THR A 205 -17.58 -3.18 -29.00
N THR A 206 -16.40 -2.57 -28.89
CA THR A 206 -15.55 -2.33 -30.07
C THR A 206 -14.17 -2.95 -29.81
N PRO A 207 -13.81 -4.05 -30.48
CA PRO A 207 -12.72 -4.93 -30.07
C PRO A 207 -11.30 -4.51 -30.51
N VAL A 208 -11.05 -3.24 -30.89
CA VAL A 208 -9.80 -2.90 -31.61
C VAL A 208 -8.80 -2.06 -30.82
N ASN A 209 -9.18 -1.45 -29.70
CA ASN A 209 -8.23 -0.75 -28.83
C ASN A 209 -8.51 -1.14 -27.39
N LYS A 210 -7.78 -2.13 -26.87
CA LYS A 210 -7.69 -2.34 -25.43
C LYS A 210 -7.20 -1.01 -24.85
N PRO A 211 -8.01 -0.26 -24.09
CA PRO A 211 -7.49 0.91 -23.42
C PRO A 211 -6.35 0.41 -22.56
N ARG A 212 -5.14 0.96 -22.77
CA ARG A 212 -4.13 0.95 -21.70
C ARG A 212 -4.86 1.34 -20.42
N CYS A 213 -4.59 0.65 -19.32
CA CYS A 213 -5.07 1.10 -18.01
C CYS A 213 -4.92 2.62 -17.98
N PRO A 214 -6.00 3.38 -17.73
CA PRO A 214 -5.87 4.82 -17.59
C PRO A 214 -4.79 4.99 -16.52
N THR A 215 -3.65 5.58 -16.90
CA THR A 215 -2.56 5.87 -15.97
C THR A 215 -3.03 6.72 -14.78
N ASP A 216 -4.24 7.28 -14.89
CA ASP A 216 -4.90 8.15 -13.92
C ASP A 216 -5.99 7.45 -13.11
N ALA A 217 -6.23 6.14 -13.30
CA ALA A 217 -7.22 5.42 -12.50
C ALA A 217 -6.72 5.26 -11.06
N ALA A 218 -7.56 5.59 -10.08
CA ALA A 218 -7.24 5.35 -8.68
C ALA A 218 -7.25 3.83 -8.38
N PRO A 219 -6.38 3.34 -7.49
CA PRO A 219 -6.46 1.94 -7.05
C PRO A 219 -7.82 1.67 -6.42
N PRO A 220 -8.31 0.41 -6.50
CA PRO A 220 -9.58 0.04 -5.90
C PRO A 220 -9.57 0.37 -4.40
N GLN A 221 -10.70 0.83 -3.88
CA GLN A 221 -10.89 1.11 -2.46
C GLN A 221 -11.64 -0.05 -1.79
N PRO A 222 -11.38 -0.32 -0.50
CA PRO A 222 -12.13 -1.32 0.25
C PRO A 222 -13.63 -0.97 0.29
N ARG A 223 -14.49 -1.96 0.06
CA ARG A 223 -15.96 -1.78 0.01
C ARG A 223 -16.54 -1.28 1.33
N ARG A 224 -15.96 -1.68 2.46
CA ARG A 224 -16.38 -1.26 3.79
C ARG A 224 -15.42 -0.21 4.31
N ASN A 225 -15.96 0.97 4.53
CA ASN A 225 -15.25 2.05 5.19
C ASN A 225 -16.02 2.44 6.46
N PHE A 226 -15.30 2.67 7.56
CA PHE A 226 -15.90 3.06 8.83
C PHE A 226 -16.69 4.37 8.68
N ASN A 227 -16.15 5.33 7.93
CA ASN A 227 -16.82 6.61 7.70
C ASN A 227 -18.21 6.43 7.04
N THR A 228 -18.32 5.56 6.04
CA THR A 228 -19.61 5.26 5.39
C THR A 228 -20.60 4.63 6.36
N TYR A 229 -20.12 3.71 7.22
CA TYR A 229 -20.95 3.12 8.27
C TYR A 229 -21.43 4.18 9.28
N TRP A 230 -20.51 5.04 9.75
CA TRP A 230 -20.80 6.11 10.70
C TRP A 230 -21.87 7.06 10.16
N VAL A 231 -21.66 7.59 8.95
CA VAL A 231 -22.58 8.51 8.28
C VAL A 231 -23.99 7.90 8.13
N HIS A 232 -24.09 6.62 7.79
CA HIS A 232 -25.40 5.99 7.55
C HIS A 232 -26.14 5.55 8.81
N ARG A 233 -25.43 5.23 9.91
CA ARG A 233 -26.04 4.58 11.08
C ARG A 233 -25.91 5.35 12.38
N CYS A 234 -24.81 6.07 12.55
CA CYS A 234 -24.45 6.68 13.81
C CYS A 234 -24.61 8.20 13.79
N GLU A 235 -24.44 8.84 12.63
CA GLU A 235 -24.36 10.29 12.55
C GLU A 235 -25.65 10.99 12.96
N GLU A 236 -26.81 10.48 12.53
CA GLU A 236 -28.09 11.07 12.93
C GLU A 236 -28.33 10.94 14.44
N GLU A 237 -28.12 9.75 15.00
CA GLU A 237 -28.28 9.47 16.43
C GLU A 237 -27.29 10.27 17.28
N TRP A 238 -26.05 10.42 16.82
CA TRP A 238 -25.04 11.25 17.45
C TRP A 238 -25.47 12.71 17.52
N ARG A 239 -25.99 13.27 16.42
CA ARG A 239 -26.49 14.65 16.36
C ARG A 239 -27.66 14.85 17.32
N TRP A 240 -28.58 13.89 17.39
CA TRP A 240 -29.68 13.93 18.35
C TRP A 240 -29.18 13.89 19.79
N SER A 241 -28.26 12.98 20.11
CA SER A 241 -27.65 12.89 21.44
C SER A 241 -26.94 14.18 21.82
N PHE A 242 -26.15 14.76 20.90
CA PHE A 242 -25.43 16.01 21.13
C PHE A 242 -26.38 17.19 21.38
N ARG A 243 -27.50 17.27 20.66
CA ARG A 243 -28.55 18.28 20.91
C ARG A 243 -29.23 18.10 22.26
N MET A 244 -29.55 16.86 22.65
CA MET A 244 -30.11 16.56 23.97
C MET A 244 -29.14 16.94 25.09
N PHE A 245 -27.85 16.61 24.93
CA PHE A 245 -26.80 17.04 25.86
C PHE A 245 -26.73 18.56 25.97
N SER A 246 -26.68 19.26 24.84
CA SER A 246 -26.61 20.72 24.79
C SER A 246 -27.83 21.38 25.45
N LEU A 247 -29.03 20.86 25.18
CA LEU A 247 -30.26 21.33 25.82
C LEU A 247 -30.24 21.03 27.33
N GLY A 248 -29.70 19.89 27.74
CA GLY A 248 -29.50 19.54 29.15
C GLY A 248 -28.60 20.54 29.88
N VAL A 249 -27.50 20.98 29.27
CA VAL A 249 -26.63 22.02 29.83
C VAL A 249 -27.36 23.36 29.97
N ALA A 250 -28.17 23.73 28.96
CA ALA A 250 -29.00 24.94 29.03
C ALA A 250 -30.03 24.87 30.17
N CYS A 251 -30.71 23.74 30.33
CA CYS A 251 -31.63 23.48 31.43
C CYS A 251 -30.91 23.52 32.79
N PHE A 252 -29.69 22.99 32.88
CA PHE A 252 -28.89 23.02 34.10
C PHE A 252 -28.58 24.45 34.53
N LEU A 253 -28.07 25.29 33.61
CA LEU A 253 -27.80 26.70 33.90
C LEU A 253 -29.08 27.48 34.26
N SER A 254 -30.20 27.16 33.60
CA SER A 254 -31.52 27.73 33.95
C SER A 254 -31.95 27.33 35.36
N SER A 255 -31.73 26.06 35.75
CA SER A 255 -32.02 25.58 37.10
C SER A 255 -31.17 26.27 38.17
N LEU A 256 -29.89 26.54 37.88
CA LEU A 256 -29.02 27.31 38.77
C LEU A 256 -29.51 28.75 38.94
N ALA A 257 -30.00 29.39 37.88
CA ALA A 257 -30.57 30.73 37.96
C ALA A 257 -31.84 30.75 38.85
N CYS A 258 -32.73 29.76 38.68
CA CYS A 258 -33.90 29.59 39.55
C CYS A 258 -33.49 29.34 41.01
N SER A 259 -32.48 28.50 41.22
CA SER A 259 -31.94 28.20 42.55
C SER A 259 -31.40 29.45 43.25
N PHE A 260 -30.65 30.32 42.55
CA PHE A 260 -30.21 31.61 43.10
C PHE A 260 -31.38 32.54 43.42
N ALA A 261 -32.43 32.53 42.59
CA ALA A 261 -33.63 33.32 42.84
C ALA A 261 -34.36 32.86 44.12
N ILE A 262 -34.45 31.55 44.34
CA ILE A 262 -35.06 30.96 45.55
C ILE A 262 -34.19 31.23 46.78
N LYS A 263 -32.87 30.97 46.70
CA LYS A 263 -32.00 30.99 47.88
C LYS A 263 -31.74 32.38 48.44
N PHE A 264 -31.76 33.41 47.61
CA PHE A 264 -31.43 34.78 47.99
C PHE A 264 -32.63 35.73 47.93
N ASP A 265 -33.84 35.22 48.18
CA ASP A 265 -35.04 36.07 48.12
C ASP A 265 -35.01 37.21 49.17
N GLY A 266 -34.28 37.03 50.27
CA GLY A 266 -34.05 38.08 51.29
C GLY A 266 -33.08 39.19 50.89
N SER A 267 -32.34 39.08 49.78
CA SER A 267 -31.39 40.10 49.31
C SER A 267 -31.44 40.27 47.79
N ASP A 268 -32.18 41.30 47.36
CA ASP A 268 -32.35 41.63 45.94
C ASP A 268 -31.01 41.81 45.21
N ALA A 269 -30.05 42.48 45.84
CA ALA A 269 -28.74 42.72 45.25
C ALA A 269 -28.00 41.42 44.95
N THR A 270 -27.99 40.48 45.91
CA THR A 270 -27.31 39.18 45.75
C THR A 270 -28.01 38.31 44.71
N ARG A 271 -29.36 38.32 44.72
CA ARG A 271 -30.19 37.60 43.75
C ARG A 271 -29.89 38.04 42.31
N TRP A 272 -29.98 39.35 42.03
CA TRP A 272 -29.75 39.86 40.69
C TRP A 272 -28.29 39.69 40.23
N LEU A 273 -27.31 39.86 41.14
CA LEU A 273 -25.91 39.60 40.83
C LEU A 273 -25.67 38.15 40.42
N GLY A 274 -26.20 37.18 41.18
CA GLY A 274 -26.09 35.75 40.88
C GLY A 274 -26.72 35.39 39.53
N ILE A 275 -27.94 35.87 39.27
CA ILE A 275 -28.63 35.66 38.00
C ILE A 275 -27.86 36.29 36.83
N ALA A 276 -27.30 37.50 36.99
CA ALA A 276 -26.52 38.15 35.96
C ALA A 276 -25.23 37.38 35.63
N LEU A 277 -24.53 36.87 36.65
CA LEU A 277 -23.34 36.03 36.47
C LEU A 277 -23.68 34.74 35.73
N ILE A 278 -24.73 34.02 36.14
CA ILE A 278 -25.18 32.79 35.45
C ILE A 278 -25.65 33.12 34.02
N GLY A 279 -26.38 34.21 33.83
CA GLY A 279 -26.85 34.66 32.52
C GLY A 279 -25.69 34.97 31.56
N SER A 280 -24.64 35.65 32.05
CA SER A 280 -23.43 35.90 31.25
C SER A 280 -22.68 34.62 30.90
N ALA A 281 -22.56 33.67 31.83
CA ALA A 281 -21.98 32.36 31.58
C ALA A 281 -22.80 31.57 30.55
N PHE A 282 -24.13 31.64 30.62
CA PHE A 282 -25.05 31.03 29.65
C PHE A 282 -24.88 31.62 28.25
N LEU A 283 -24.76 32.95 28.11
CA LEU A 283 -24.52 33.60 26.83
C LEU A 283 -23.16 33.22 26.23
N TYR A 284 -22.12 33.19 27.06
CA TYR A 284 -20.79 32.74 26.63
C TYR A 284 -20.79 31.28 26.17
N TRP A 285 -21.44 30.40 26.94
CA TRP A 285 -21.64 29.01 26.57
C TRP A 285 -22.43 28.89 25.25
N ALA A 286 -23.55 29.59 25.10
CA ALA A 286 -24.38 29.53 23.91
C ALA A 286 -23.64 30.04 22.65
N PHE A 287 -22.80 31.07 22.80
CA PHE A 287 -21.94 31.55 21.73
C PHE A 287 -20.93 30.50 21.29
N ASN A 288 -20.17 29.92 22.23
CA ASN A 288 -19.22 28.84 21.93
C ASN A 288 -19.94 27.62 21.34
N GLN A 289 -21.09 27.26 21.90
CA GLN A 289 -21.88 26.12 21.43
C GLN A 289 -22.31 26.33 19.99
N ARG A 290 -22.77 27.52 19.59
CA ARG A 290 -23.10 27.81 18.19
C ARG A 290 -21.87 27.70 17.28
N GLN A 291 -20.76 28.33 17.68
CA GLN A 291 -19.54 28.34 16.87
C GLN A 291 -18.98 26.92 16.64
N PHE A 292 -18.85 26.13 17.71
CA PHE A 292 -18.29 24.79 17.63
C PHE A 292 -19.30 23.75 17.13
N SER A 293 -20.59 23.88 17.46
CA SER A 293 -21.61 22.98 16.93
C SER A 293 -21.70 23.10 15.41
N ASP A 294 -21.63 24.30 14.85
CA ASP A 294 -21.67 24.45 13.39
C ASP A 294 -20.45 23.83 12.72
N PHE A 295 -19.27 23.98 13.32
CA PHE A 295 -18.04 23.34 12.83
C PHE A 295 -18.13 21.81 12.89
N LEU A 296 -18.50 21.26 14.05
CA LEU A 296 -18.65 19.83 14.26
C LEU A 296 -19.72 19.19 13.37
N LEU A 297 -20.78 19.92 13.03
CA LEU A 297 -21.86 19.44 12.16
C LEU A 297 -21.55 19.58 10.65
N ARG A 298 -20.62 20.47 10.26
CA ARG A 298 -20.28 20.75 8.85
C ARG A 298 -19.11 19.93 8.33
N ASP A 299 -18.06 19.74 9.11
CA ASP A 299 -16.82 19.11 8.63
C ASP A 299 -17.01 17.67 8.13
N GLU A 300 -17.99 16.93 8.67
CA GLU A 300 -18.27 15.58 8.21
C GLU A 300 -18.91 15.51 6.81
N GLN A 301 -19.66 16.54 6.40
CA GLN A 301 -20.26 16.56 5.06
C GLN A 301 -19.20 16.78 3.97
N LEU A 302 -18.19 17.61 4.25
CA LEU A 302 -17.09 17.87 3.33
C LEU A 302 -16.19 16.64 3.17
N GLY A 303 -15.97 15.87 4.24
CA GLY A 303 -15.28 14.59 4.14
C GLY A 303 -16.01 13.62 3.21
N ALA A 304 -17.33 13.44 3.40
CA ALA A 304 -18.10 12.49 2.60
C ALA A 304 -18.20 12.87 1.10
N THR A 305 -18.37 14.16 0.79
CA THR A 305 -18.51 14.61 -0.61
C THR A 305 -17.18 14.66 -1.34
N THR A 306 -16.06 14.97 -0.66
CA THR A 306 -14.75 15.03 -1.31
C THR A 306 -14.30 13.65 -1.80
N TRP A 307 -14.57 12.57 -1.04
CA TRP A 307 -14.21 11.21 -1.47
C TRP A 307 -15.12 10.65 -2.58
N LEU A 308 -16.43 10.93 -2.54
CA LEU A 308 -17.37 10.45 -3.56
C LEU A 308 -17.31 11.26 -4.86
N GLY A 309 -17.03 12.57 -4.79
CA GLY A 309 -16.93 13.44 -5.97
C GLY A 309 -15.68 13.19 -6.81
N GLN A 310 -14.58 12.75 -6.19
CA GLN A 310 -13.30 12.56 -6.89
C GLN A 310 -13.26 11.27 -7.74
N ALA A 311 -14.18 10.32 -7.53
CA ALA A 311 -14.25 9.08 -8.30
C ALA A 311 -15.20 9.13 -9.52
N GLY A 312 -16.05 10.15 -9.66
CA GLY A 312 -17.16 10.14 -10.62
C GLY A 312 -17.22 11.28 -11.63
N GLU A 313 -16.65 12.47 -11.33
CA GLU A 313 -16.70 13.60 -12.26
C GLU A 313 -15.39 13.69 -13.05
N GLY A 314 -15.36 12.97 -14.18
CA GLY A 314 -14.41 13.20 -15.27
C GLY A 314 -14.63 14.58 -15.88
N LYS A 315 -14.24 15.63 -15.16
CA LYS A 315 -14.27 17.01 -15.64
C LYS A 315 -13.09 17.18 -16.59
N ARG A 316 -13.34 16.92 -17.88
CA ARG A 316 -12.54 17.41 -19.00
C ARG A 316 -12.58 18.95 -18.97
N GLY A 317 -11.63 19.58 -18.31
CA GLY A 317 -11.49 21.04 -18.31
C GLY A 317 -10.17 21.40 -17.66
N GLY A 318 -9.17 21.66 -18.50
CA GLY A 318 -7.78 21.82 -18.12
C GLY A 318 -7.56 22.93 -17.09
N ASP A 319 -6.81 22.58 -16.05
CA ASP A 319 -5.99 23.46 -15.23
C ASP A 319 -5.01 22.56 -14.44
N ASP A 320 -3.95 22.16 -15.12
CA ASP A 320 -3.01 21.07 -14.76
C ASP A 320 -1.98 21.41 -13.64
N GLY A 321 -2.33 22.30 -12.71
CA GLY A 321 -1.31 23.00 -11.91
C GLY A 321 -0.89 22.39 -10.57
N ALA A 322 -1.83 21.91 -9.74
CA ALA A 322 -1.56 21.88 -8.28
C ALA A 322 -1.88 20.57 -7.53
N ALA A 323 -2.69 19.66 -8.08
CA ALA A 323 -3.10 18.44 -7.35
C ALA A 323 -2.18 17.23 -7.58
N ASN A 324 -1.27 17.28 -8.57
CA ASN A 324 -0.40 16.15 -8.93
C ASN A 324 0.89 16.03 -8.10
N LEU A 325 1.21 17.03 -7.26
CA LEU A 325 2.52 17.10 -6.60
C LEU A 325 2.66 16.26 -5.31
N VAL A 326 1.58 15.68 -4.78
CA VAL A 326 1.66 14.87 -3.54
C VAL A 326 1.63 13.36 -3.83
N MET A 327 1.25 12.94 -5.04
CA MET A 327 1.20 11.51 -5.41
C MET A 327 2.32 11.05 -6.35
N GLN A 328 3.06 11.95 -7.00
CA GLN A 328 4.09 11.59 -7.98
C GLN A 328 5.37 10.95 -7.42
N ASP A 329 5.69 11.14 -6.13
CA ASP A 329 6.86 10.53 -5.48
C ASP A 329 6.51 9.29 -4.62
N GLN A 330 5.32 8.73 -4.81
CA GLN A 330 4.92 7.51 -4.11
C GLN A 330 5.61 6.30 -4.79
N PRO A 331 6.46 5.51 -4.10
CA PRO A 331 7.31 4.45 -4.70
C PRO A 331 6.55 3.24 -5.30
N TRP A 332 5.22 3.32 -5.39
CA TRP A 332 4.30 2.26 -5.80
C TRP A 332 3.67 2.58 -7.15
N CYS A 333 4.50 2.71 -8.19
CA CYS A 333 4.03 2.63 -9.56
C CYS A 333 3.56 1.19 -9.83
N TRP A 334 2.24 0.96 -9.70
CA TRP A 334 1.56 -0.31 -10.01
C TRP A 334 1.86 -0.84 -11.41
N HIS A 335 2.20 0.08 -12.31
CA HIS A 335 2.46 -0.17 -13.72
C HIS A 335 3.90 0.16 -14.11
N ASN A 336 4.88 -0.01 -13.21
CA ASN A 336 6.25 -0.15 -13.66
C ASN A 336 6.32 -1.41 -14.53
N GLU A 337 6.04 -1.27 -15.81
CA GLU A 337 6.48 -2.22 -16.82
C GLU A 337 7.96 -2.44 -16.52
N PRO A 338 8.40 -3.70 -16.32
CA PRO A 338 9.78 -4.00 -15.96
C PRO A 338 10.61 -3.37 -17.05
N ALA A 339 11.20 -2.19 -16.73
CA ALA A 339 11.54 -1.12 -17.68
C ALA A 339 11.92 -1.81 -18.94
N ALA A 340 10.99 -1.82 -19.93
CA ALA A 340 11.05 -2.74 -21.04
C ALA A 340 12.51 -2.71 -21.41
N VAL A 341 13.19 -3.83 -21.17
CA VAL A 341 14.42 -4.07 -21.89
C VAL A 341 13.79 -4.12 -23.27
N GLU A 342 13.73 -2.96 -23.94
CA GLU A 342 14.20 -2.81 -25.29
C GLU A 342 15.43 -3.68 -25.29
N LEU A 343 15.16 -4.97 -25.45
CA LEU A 343 15.88 -5.88 -26.26
C LEU A 343 16.05 -4.99 -27.46
N GLU A 344 17.21 -4.32 -27.45
CA GLU A 344 17.80 -3.68 -28.59
C GLU A 344 17.84 -4.84 -29.57
N SER A 345 16.71 -5.06 -30.24
CA SER A 345 16.57 -5.82 -31.45
C SER A 345 17.16 -4.96 -32.56
N ARG A 346 18.32 -4.33 -32.29
CA ARG A 346 19.45 -4.56 -33.17
C ARG A 346 19.62 -6.06 -33.22
N ASP A 347 18.85 -6.63 -34.13
CA ASP A 347 19.39 -7.44 -35.19
C ASP A 347 20.73 -6.82 -35.63
N THR A 348 21.79 -7.03 -34.86
CA THR A 348 23.07 -7.35 -35.45
C THR A 348 22.86 -8.69 -36.13
N SER A 349 22.17 -8.64 -37.28
CA SER A 349 22.41 -9.58 -38.35
C SER A 349 23.92 -9.75 -38.40
N PRO A 350 24.46 -10.98 -38.32
CA PRO A 350 25.84 -11.22 -38.68
C PRO A 350 25.94 -10.99 -40.19
N GLY A 351 25.96 -9.71 -40.58
CA GLY A 351 26.30 -9.27 -41.91
C GLY A 351 27.76 -9.60 -42.12
N GLU A 352 27.99 -10.63 -42.92
CA GLU A 352 29.17 -10.84 -43.74
C GLU A 352 30.04 -9.58 -43.91
N SER A 353 31.26 -9.61 -43.38
CA SER A 353 32.40 -8.95 -44.02
C SER A 353 33.66 -9.74 -43.73
N VAL A 354 33.75 -10.89 -44.40
CA VAL A 354 34.98 -11.60 -44.69
C VAL A 354 35.66 -10.85 -45.86
N LEU A 355 36.91 -10.46 -45.63
CA LEU A 355 37.97 -10.07 -46.59
C LEU A 355 37.83 -8.72 -47.30
N ASP A 356 38.55 -7.71 -46.79
CA ASP A 356 39.49 -7.01 -47.65
C ASP A 356 40.77 -6.62 -46.88
N GLY A 357 41.90 -6.93 -47.50
CA GLY A 357 43.24 -6.77 -46.93
C GLY A 357 43.70 -5.32 -46.98
N GLY A 358 44.30 -4.85 -45.90
CA GLY A 358 44.89 -3.52 -45.80
C GLY A 358 46.02 -3.50 -44.78
N PHE A 359 47.20 -3.93 -45.22
CA PHE A 359 48.47 -3.78 -44.53
C PHE A 359 48.81 -2.28 -44.39
N THR A 360 48.86 -1.75 -43.16
CA THR A 360 49.68 -0.58 -42.83
C THR A 360 50.26 -0.71 -41.42
N ASP A 361 51.59 -0.76 -41.38
CA ASP A 361 52.44 -0.56 -40.21
C ASP A 361 52.09 0.73 -39.45
N GLY A 362 52.21 0.70 -38.11
CA GLY A 362 52.24 1.95 -37.36
C GLY A 362 52.08 1.83 -35.84
N SER A 363 53.21 1.68 -35.16
CA SER A 363 53.48 2.28 -33.84
C SER A 363 52.71 1.77 -32.61
N CYS A 364 53.32 0.78 -31.95
CA CYS A 364 53.10 0.46 -30.54
C CYS A 364 53.65 1.56 -29.61
N THR A 365 52.80 2.19 -28.81
CA THR A 365 53.19 2.81 -27.53
C THR A 365 52.35 2.21 -26.39
N SER A 366 53.01 1.28 -25.70
CA SER A 366 52.94 0.98 -24.27
C SER A 366 51.86 1.71 -23.44
N GLY A 367 50.84 0.97 -23.02
CA GLY A 367 49.88 1.35 -21.97
C GLY A 367 49.50 0.16 -21.09
N ARG A 368 50.46 -0.39 -20.35
CA ARG A 368 50.25 -1.42 -19.32
C ARG A 368 49.45 -0.81 -18.16
N ARG A 369 48.21 -1.23 -17.93
CA ARG A 369 47.57 -1.16 -16.61
C ARG A 369 47.03 -2.53 -16.24
N SER A 370 47.64 -3.06 -15.19
CA SER A 370 47.36 -4.32 -14.53
C SER A 370 45.93 -4.38 -14.01
N ALA A 371 45.26 -5.49 -14.30
CA ALA A 371 44.15 -5.99 -13.51
C ALA A 371 44.75 -6.76 -12.33
N GLN A 372 44.82 -6.11 -11.18
CA GLN A 372 45.05 -6.74 -9.88
C GLN A 372 44.43 -5.79 -8.87
N ASP A 373 43.61 -6.37 -7.98
CA ASP A 373 42.84 -5.75 -6.87
C ASP A 373 41.34 -5.71 -7.13
N MET A 374 40.66 -6.78 -6.70
CA MET A 374 39.40 -6.77 -5.94
C MET A 374 39.05 -8.22 -5.59
N ALA A 375 39.83 -8.81 -4.70
CA ALA A 375 39.53 -10.07 -4.03
C ALA A 375 39.93 -9.93 -2.55
N SER A 376 39.14 -9.16 -1.80
CA SER A 376 39.25 -9.07 -0.34
C SER A 376 38.06 -8.32 0.25
N ALA A 377 36.96 -9.03 0.52
CA ALA A 377 35.98 -8.58 1.50
C ALA A 377 35.19 -9.76 2.10
N SER A 378 35.41 -9.95 3.40
CA SER A 378 34.43 -10.40 4.39
C SER A 378 34.11 -11.89 4.48
N SER A 379 35.00 -12.62 5.17
CA SER A 379 34.61 -13.74 6.03
C SER A 379 33.90 -13.17 7.26
N GLY A 380 32.56 -13.18 7.24
CA GLY A 380 31.72 -12.87 8.40
C GLY A 380 31.75 -14.03 9.39
N GLN A 381 32.40 -13.77 10.52
CA GLN A 381 32.54 -14.62 11.70
C GLN A 381 31.17 -14.83 12.37
N MET A 382 30.80 -16.08 12.61
CA MET A 382 29.65 -16.45 13.43
C MET A 382 29.96 -16.13 14.90
N ASP A 383 29.32 -15.10 15.45
CA ASP A 383 29.23 -14.88 16.89
C ASP A 383 27.94 -15.53 17.42
N GLU A 384 28.14 -16.60 18.21
CA GLU A 384 27.13 -17.15 19.12
C GLU A 384 26.90 -16.18 20.28
N GLY A 385 25.93 -15.28 20.12
CA GLY A 385 25.43 -14.42 21.19
C GLY A 385 24.21 -15.04 21.88
N GLY A 386 24.42 -15.65 23.04
CA GLY A 386 23.38 -16.28 23.85
C GLY A 386 22.29 -15.30 24.35
N LEU A 387 21.03 -15.64 24.07
CA LEU A 387 19.85 -15.04 24.70
C LEU A 387 19.44 -15.89 25.92
N ARG A 388 19.90 -15.45 27.11
CA ARG A 388 19.21 -15.72 28.37
C ARG A 388 18.15 -14.65 28.58
N SER A 389 16.88 -15.06 28.65
CA SER A 389 15.82 -14.27 29.27
C SER A 389 15.20 -15.11 30.39
N PRO A 390 15.28 -14.67 31.66
CA PRO A 390 14.46 -15.19 32.73
C PRO A 390 13.32 -14.21 33.00
N ASN A 391 12.07 -14.62 32.78
CA ASN A 391 10.92 -14.09 33.51
C ASN A 391 9.73 -15.03 33.32
N GLY A 392 9.69 -16.07 34.15
CA GLY A 392 8.48 -16.84 34.42
C GLY A 392 7.61 -16.07 35.40
N VAL A 393 6.46 -15.56 34.94
CA VAL A 393 5.38 -15.09 35.80
C VAL A 393 4.39 -16.24 35.95
N ALA A 394 4.39 -16.85 37.13
CA ALA A 394 3.39 -17.84 37.53
C ALA A 394 2.07 -17.12 37.85
N VAL A 395 1.01 -17.46 37.11
CA VAL A 395 -0.36 -17.06 37.44
C VAL A 395 -0.94 -18.08 38.42
N HIS A 396 -1.14 -17.64 39.66
CA HIS A 396 -1.79 -18.40 40.72
C HIS A 396 -3.30 -18.21 40.59
N VAL A 397 -4.05 -19.29 40.36
CA VAL A 397 -5.51 -19.32 40.43
C VAL A 397 -5.90 -19.78 41.85
N PRO A 398 -6.69 -19.03 42.62
CA PRO A 398 -7.30 -19.56 43.83
C PRO A 398 -8.65 -20.24 43.51
N ARG A 399 -8.92 -21.31 44.26
CA ARG A 399 -10.23 -21.96 44.35
C ARG A 399 -11.17 -21.17 45.25
#